data_AF-A0A6B3AZ07-F1
#
_entry.id   AF-A0A6B3AZ07-F1
#
_cell.length_a   1.000
_cell.length_b   1.000
_cell.length_c   1.000
_cell.angle_alpha   90.00
_cell.angle_beta   90.00
_cell.angle_gamma   90.00
#
_symmetry.space_group_name_H-M   'P 1'
#
loop_
_entity.id
_entity.type
_entity.pdbx_description
1 polymer ?
#
loop_
_entity_poly.entity_id
_entity_poly.type
_entity_poly.pdbx_seq_one_letter_code
_entity_poly.pdbx_strand_id
1 'polypeptide(L)'
;MNSVLARRTGLPSFDFERADERAAMGHLLGLVVERDYPKSGLMISALVHYLDANDAGPGFYALAQQFDLLPRGSSSMAKLEFWVGQVNSLHELHARA
;
A
#
# COMPACT_ATOMS: atom_id res chain seq x y z
N MET A 1 -15.67 3.52 6.30
CA MET A 1 -14.55 3.04 7.12
C MET A 1 -13.95 4.16 7.99
N ASN A 2 -13.61 5.34 7.42
CA ASN A 2 -12.99 6.46 8.18
C ASN A 2 -13.82 7.04 9.34
N SER A 3 -15.14 7.17 9.20
CA SER A 3 -15.99 7.82 10.22
C SER A 3 -16.03 7.10 11.58
N VAL A 4 -15.86 5.77 11.59
CA VAL A 4 -15.85 4.97 12.82
C VAL A 4 -14.54 5.14 13.59
N LEU A 5 -13.40 5.17 12.88
CA LEU A 5 -12.09 5.39 13.50
C LEU A 5 -11.99 6.80 14.06
N ALA A 6 -12.37 7.81 13.28
CA ALA A 6 -12.38 9.21 13.74
C ALA A 6 -13.25 9.41 14.98
N ARG A 7 -14.44 8.78 15.02
CA ARG A 7 -15.32 8.83 16.19
C ARG A 7 -14.69 8.18 17.42
N ARG A 8 -13.98 7.06 17.26
CA ARG A 8 -13.37 6.30 18.37
C ARG A 8 -12.12 6.94 18.93
N THR A 9 -11.31 7.59 18.09
CA THR A 9 -10.03 8.18 18.49
C THR A 9 -10.14 9.68 18.77
N GLY A 10 -11.21 10.34 18.32
CA GLY A 10 -11.34 11.81 18.34
C GLY A 10 -10.42 12.51 17.35
N LEU A 11 -9.67 11.76 16.53
CA LEU A 11 -8.77 12.31 15.53
C LEU A 11 -9.54 12.66 14.25
N PRO A 12 -9.12 13.71 13.52
CA PRO A 12 -9.70 14.03 12.23
C PRO A 12 -9.55 12.87 11.24
N SER A 13 -10.53 12.74 10.34
CA SER A 13 -10.40 11.84 9.19
C SER A 13 -9.45 12.44 8.17
N PHE A 14 -8.84 11.59 7.35
CA PHE A 14 -8.12 12.05 6.16
C PHE A 14 -9.11 12.62 5.13
N ASP A 15 -8.82 13.83 4.66
CA ASP A 15 -9.39 14.51 3.52
C ASP A 15 -8.54 14.21 2.28
N PHE A 16 -9.03 13.29 1.45
CA PHE A 16 -8.32 12.85 0.26
C PHE A 16 -8.35 13.87 -0.89
N GLU A 17 -9.09 14.97 -0.79
CA GLU A 17 -8.99 16.09 -1.74
C GLU A 17 -7.68 16.86 -1.56
N ARG A 18 -7.11 16.83 -0.35
CA ARG A 18 -5.86 17.51 -0.03
C ARG A 18 -4.62 16.65 -0.30
N ALA A 19 -3.64 17.23 -1.01
CA ALA A 19 -2.43 16.53 -1.41
C ALA A 19 -1.53 16.11 -0.23
N ASP A 20 -1.44 16.96 0.80
CA ASP A 20 -0.69 16.68 2.03
C ASP A 20 -1.30 15.53 2.83
N GLU A 21 -2.62 15.46 2.91
CA GLU A 21 -3.31 14.36 3.60
C GLU A 21 -3.24 13.04 2.81
N ARG A 22 -3.27 13.08 1.47
CA ARG A 22 -2.94 11.90 0.65
C ARG A 22 -1.52 11.41 0.90
N ALA A 23 -0.56 12.32 1.01
CA ALA A 23 0.83 11.98 1.34
C ALA A 23 0.95 11.38 2.75
N ALA A 24 0.21 11.91 3.73
CA ALA A 24 0.16 11.37 5.08
C ALA A 24 -0.42 9.93 5.13
N MET A 25 -1.47 9.64 4.35
CA MET A 25 -1.96 8.27 4.20
C MET A 25 -0.90 7.35 3.56
N GLY A 26 -0.24 7.80 2.50
CA GLY A 26 0.86 7.05 1.87
C GLY A 26 2.00 6.75 2.85
N HIS A 27 2.37 7.72 3.69
CA HIS A 27 3.36 7.55 4.74
C HIS A 27 2.92 6.52 5.79
N LEU A 28 1.67 6.60 6.26
CA LEU A 28 1.12 5.63 7.21
C LEU A 28 1.16 4.20 6.64
N LEU A 29 0.79 4.02 5.37
CA LEU A 29 0.89 2.72 4.70
C LEU A 29 2.34 2.22 4.62
N GLY A 30 3.29 3.12 4.38
CA GLY A 30 4.73 2.81 4.43
C GLY A 30 5.14 2.27 5.80
N LEU A 31 4.76 2.95 6.89
CA LEU A 31 5.07 2.52 8.26
C LEU A 31 4.45 1.15 8.60
N VAL A 32 3.24 0.87 8.09
CA VAL A 32 2.59 -0.43 8.28
C VAL A 32 3.40 -1.53 7.57
N VAL A 33 3.81 -1.28 6.32
CA VAL A 33 4.63 -2.23 5.56
C VAL A 33 6.00 -2.44 6.21
N GLU A 34 6.71 -1.38 6.61
CA GLU A 34 8.00 -1.50 7.32
C GLU A 34 7.90 -2.38 8.56
N ARG A 35 6.79 -2.29 9.30
CA ARG A 35 6.57 -3.09 10.50
C ARG A 35 6.19 -4.55 10.21
N ASP A 36 5.42 -4.80 9.16
CA ASP A 36 4.88 -6.14 8.86
C ASP A 36 5.78 -6.96 7.93
N TYR A 37 6.47 -6.31 7.01
CA TYR A 37 7.28 -6.94 5.98
C TYR A 37 8.32 -7.94 6.53
N PRO A 38 9.04 -7.69 7.64
CA PRO A 38 9.96 -8.69 8.20
C PRO A 38 9.30 -10.01 8.62
N LYS A 39 7.98 -10.03 8.77
CA LYS A 39 7.21 -11.23 9.18
C LYS A 39 6.58 -11.92 7.99
N SER A 40 5.97 -11.16 7.09
CA SER A 40 5.19 -11.70 5.97
C SER A 40 6.02 -11.84 4.68
N GLY A 41 7.07 -11.04 4.52
CA GLY A 41 7.76 -10.86 3.23
C GLY A 41 6.88 -10.18 2.18
N LEU A 42 5.75 -9.60 2.58
CA LEU A 42 4.74 -9.04 1.69
C LEU A 42 4.43 -7.60 2.04
N MET A 43 4.08 -6.82 1.03
CA MET A 43 3.71 -5.43 1.17
C MET A 43 2.20 -5.30 1.21
N ILE A 44 1.58 -5.28 2.40
CA ILE A 44 0.11 -5.20 2.54
C ILE A 44 -0.52 -3.99 1.81
N SER A 45 0.25 -2.94 1.56
CA SER A 45 -0.17 -1.80 0.73
C SER A 45 -0.48 -2.16 -0.73
N ALA A 46 -0.10 -3.35 -1.21
CA ALA A 46 -0.49 -3.87 -2.52
C ALA A 46 -2.01 -4.04 -2.68
N LEU A 47 -2.76 -4.21 -1.57
CA LEU A 47 -4.22 -4.32 -1.57
C LEU A 47 -4.92 -2.95 -1.49
N VAL A 48 -4.17 -1.85 -1.54
CA VAL A 48 -4.72 -0.49 -1.48
C VAL A 48 -4.69 0.11 -2.88
N HIS A 49 -5.87 0.42 -3.38
CA HIS A 49 -6.11 0.95 -4.73
C HIS A 49 -6.76 2.33 -4.57
N TYR A 50 -6.40 3.28 -5.44
CA TYR A 50 -7.21 4.49 -5.56
C TYR A 50 -8.54 4.13 -6.21
N LEU A 51 -9.64 4.76 -5.76
CA LEU A 51 -10.99 4.47 -6.26
C LEU A 51 -11.12 4.61 -7.79
N ASP A 52 -10.32 5.49 -8.39
CA ASP A 52 -10.33 5.76 -9.83
C ASP A 52 -9.15 5.16 -10.61
N ALA A 53 -8.37 4.25 -9.98
CA ALA A 53 -7.21 3.62 -10.63
C ALA A 53 -7.20 2.10 -10.47
N ASN A 54 -6.87 1.40 -11.56
CA ASN A 54 -6.70 -0.05 -11.57
C ASN A 54 -5.21 -0.46 -11.53
N ASP A 55 -4.41 0.23 -10.71
CA ASP A 55 -2.98 0.00 -10.53
C ASP A 55 -2.60 0.24 -9.06
N ALA A 56 -1.52 -0.40 -8.60
CA ALA A 56 -0.88 0.00 -7.36
C ALA A 56 -0.34 1.43 -7.51
N GLY A 57 -0.81 2.33 -6.63
CA GLY A 57 -0.40 3.72 -6.71
C GLY A 57 1.13 3.91 -6.69
N PRO A 58 1.65 5.04 -7.20
CA PRO A 58 3.10 5.27 -7.34
C PRO A 58 3.89 5.12 -6.03
N GLY A 59 3.25 5.38 -4.88
CA GLY A 59 3.85 5.17 -3.56
C GLY A 59 4.20 3.71 -3.25
N PHE A 60 3.41 2.75 -3.74
CA PHE A 60 3.70 1.32 -3.59
C PHE A 60 5.00 0.94 -4.31
N TYR A 61 5.12 1.33 -5.59
CA TYR A 61 6.33 1.05 -6.37
C TYR A 61 7.56 1.78 -5.84
N ALA A 62 7.39 3.00 -5.33
CA ALA A 62 8.48 3.74 -4.68
C ALA A 62 8.98 3.03 -3.41
N LEU A 63 8.06 2.50 -2.59
CA LEU A 63 8.41 1.75 -1.39
C LEU A 63 9.07 0.40 -1.75
N ALA A 64 8.57 -0.30 -2.76
CA ALA A 64 9.17 -1.55 -3.24
C ALA A 64 10.61 -1.34 -3.71
N GLN A 65 10.90 -0.20 -4.35
CA GLN A 65 12.25 0.20 -4.74
C GLN A 65 13.15 0.54 -3.55
N GLN A 66 12.60 1.09 -2.47
CA GLN A 66 13.36 1.35 -1.24
C GLN A 66 13.75 0.07 -0.51
N PHE A 67 12.94 -0.98 -0.66
CA PHE A 67 13.18 -2.30 -0.08
C PHE A 67 14.01 -3.20 -1.02
N ASP A 68 14.51 -2.66 -2.13
CA ASP A 68 15.24 -3.37 -3.18
C ASP A 68 14.48 -4.56 -3.80
N LEU A 69 13.13 -4.55 -3.72
CA LEU A 69 12.25 -5.60 -4.26
C LEU A 69 11.93 -5.40 -5.73
N LEU A 70 12.00 -4.15 -6.19
CA LEU A 70 11.72 -3.77 -7.56
C LEU A 70 12.84 -2.84 -8.04
N PRO A 71 13.56 -3.16 -9.14
CA PRO A 71 14.59 -2.27 -9.67
C PRO A 71 14.04 -0.90 -10.08
N ARG A 72 14.84 0.15 -9.87
CA ARG A 72 14.55 1.48 -10.42
C ARG A 72 14.53 1.42 -11.96
N GLY A 73 13.55 2.10 -12.57
CA GLY A 73 13.38 2.07 -14.02
C GLY A 73 12.71 0.79 -14.58
N SER A 74 12.16 -0.06 -13.71
CA SER A 74 11.36 -1.23 -14.14
C SER A 74 10.27 -0.82 -15.12
N SER A 75 10.10 -1.64 -16.16
CA SER A 75 9.07 -1.45 -17.18
C SER A 75 7.66 -1.51 -16.58
N SER A 76 6.67 -0.96 -17.28
CA SER A 76 5.27 -1.05 -16.84
C SER A 76 4.81 -2.50 -16.66
N MET A 77 5.29 -3.43 -17.50
CA MET A 77 4.98 -4.85 -17.37
C MET A 77 5.60 -5.46 -16.09
N ALA A 78 6.88 -5.18 -15.83
CA ALA A 78 7.56 -5.68 -14.63
C ALA A 78 6.91 -5.15 -13.34
N LYS A 79 6.44 -3.90 -13.34
CA LYS A 79 5.66 -3.31 -12.25
C LYS A 79 4.35 -4.06 -12.03
N LEU A 80 3.61 -4.31 -13.11
CA LEU A 80 2.33 -5.04 -13.06
C LEU A 80 2.53 -6.46 -12.53
N GLU A 81 3.51 -7.20 -13.07
CA GLU A 81 3.82 -8.57 -12.63
C GLU A 81 4.19 -8.62 -11.15
N PHE A 82 5.03 -7.70 -10.70
CA PHE A 82 5.40 -7.56 -9.30
C PHE A 82 4.16 -7.32 -8.42
N TRP A 83 3.31 -6.37 -8.81
CA TRP A 83 2.11 -6.05 -8.04
C TRP A 83 1.13 -7.22 -7.97
N VAL A 84 0.83 -7.86 -9.10
CA VAL A 84 -0.04 -9.05 -9.17
C VAL A 84 0.50 -10.17 -8.28
N GLY A 85 1.83 -10.39 -8.29
CA GLY A 85 2.47 -11.37 -7.41
C GLY A 85 2.26 -11.07 -5.93
N GLN A 86 2.38 -9.81 -5.52
CA GLN A 86 2.12 -9.37 -4.14
C GLN A 86 0.65 -9.56 -3.75
N VAL A 87 -0.29 -9.18 -4.61
CA VAL A 87 -1.73 -9.34 -4.39
C VAL A 87 -2.10 -10.82 -4.20
N ASN A 88 -1.65 -11.69 -5.10
CA ASN A 88 -1.94 -13.12 -5.00
C ASN A 88 -1.37 -13.73 -3.71
N SER A 89 -0.12 -13.40 -3.37
CA SER A 89 0.52 -13.89 -2.16
C SER A 89 -0.20 -13.42 -0.89
N LEU A 90 -0.70 -12.19 -0.86
CA LEU A 90 -1.49 -11.66 0.26
C LEU A 90 -2.85 -12.37 0.38
N HIS A 91 -3.51 -12.62 -0.75
CA HIS A 91 -4.75 -13.40 -0.75
C HIS A 91 -4.50 -14.83 -0.24
N GLU A 92 -3.43 -15.49 -0.65
CA GLU A 92 -3.06 -16.81 -0.16
C GLU A 92 -2.74 -16.82 1.34
N LEU A 93 -2.03 -15.80 1.84
CA LEU A 93 -1.70 -15.67 3.25
C LEU A 93 -2.97 -15.53 4.12
N HIS A 94 -3.90 -14.67 3.70
CA HIS A 94 -5.11 -14.38 4.47
C HIS A 94 -6.25 -15.37 4.22
N ALA A 95 -6.25 -16.13 3.13
CA ALA A 95 -7.20 -17.21 2.90
C ALA A 95 -6.97 -18.42 3.82
N ARG A 96 -5.78 -18.52 4.42
CA ARG A 96 -5.40 -19.60 5.35
C ARG A 96 -5.62 -19.24 6.83
N ALA A 97 -6.05 -18.00 7.11
CA ALA A 97 -6.29 -17.47 8.46
C ALA A 97 -7.77 -17.58 8.84
#